data_AF-A0AAX6I865-F1
#
_entry.id   AF-A0AAX6I865-F1
#
_cell.length_a   1.000
_cell.length_b   1.000
_cell.length_c   1.000
_cell.angle_alpha   90.00
_cell.angle_beta   90.00
_cell.angle_gamma   90.00
#
_symmetry.space_group_name_H-M   'P 1'
#
loop_
_entity.id
_entity.type
_entity.pdbx_description
1 polymer ?
#
loop_
_entity_poly.entity_id
_entity_poly.type
_entity_poly.pdbx_seq_one_letter_code
_entity_poly.pdbx_strand_id
1 'polypeptide(L)'
;MAKKKNKGGPPPTETALVHIRKLLEDFRASDAQVFTFEPGMSNRERAVAHEMCRKMGMRSKSSGKGDRRCLSVYKNKNKNKSNQKDEETVTRLKLSEEARYVLQDLFAQYPPDDEELSEGALSNCSEANDNRQLKQDSSFRKPSMQKSEIEKKVEMLASKMNKTPKLRKIANDRAKLPIASFKDVVTSTLEANQVVLIAGQTGCGKTTQVPQYILDHMWGKGETCKIVCTQPRRISAISVAERISYERGETVGDTIGYKIRLESKGGKHSSIMFCTNGILLRLLISRGTNLSKGQVAKKSKRDTLSGLTHVIVDEIHERDRFSDFMLTIFRDLLPAYPHLRLILMSATIDADRFSQYFGGCPVIQVPGFTHPVKSFYLEDVLSILKSGDDNHLNLAHINSVGRDIHLTEDYKNAMDEAIDLSLTSDEFDPLLELLSSKQTPIACNYQHSVTGVSSLMVFAGKGRLGDVCMLLSFGADCSLCANDGTTVLDWALRENQLQVYETMKKHIEKDSSYSSQEELVDKYLATINPEL
;
A
#
# COMPACT_ATOMS: atom_id res chain seq x y z
N MET A 1 -20.59 47.12 -33.31
CA MET A 1 -20.31 48.15 -32.29
C MET A 1 -19.04 47.78 -31.53
N ALA A 2 -17.96 48.54 -31.72
CA ALA A 2 -16.65 48.28 -31.16
C ALA A 2 -16.63 48.42 -29.62
N LYS A 3 -16.12 47.41 -28.92
CA LYS A 3 -15.81 47.49 -27.48
C LYS A 3 -14.75 48.57 -27.25
N LYS A 4 -15.15 49.71 -26.67
CA LYS A 4 -14.23 50.73 -26.16
C LYS A 4 -13.21 50.08 -25.22
N LYS A 5 -11.95 49.99 -25.65
CA LYS A 5 -10.80 49.75 -24.78
C LYS A 5 -10.78 50.87 -23.73
N ASN A 6 -11.01 50.50 -22.47
CA ASN A 6 -10.94 51.40 -21.35
C ASN A 6 -9.47 51.85 -21.20
N LYS A 7 -9.14 53.06 -21.67
CA LYS A 7 -7.83 53.70 -21.48
C LYS A 7 -7.65 53.93 -19.97
N GLY A 8 -7.01 52.98 -19.29
CA GLY A 8 -6.61 53.14 -17.89
C GLY A 8 -5.34 53.97 -17.82
N GLY A 9 -5.37 55.05 -17.02
CA GLY A 9 -4.19 55.84 -16.65
C GLY A 9 -3.11 55.01 -15.94
N PRO A 10 -2.03 55.64 -15.44
CA PRO A 10 -0.87 54.94 -14.89
C PRO A 10 -1.26 53.92 -13.80
N PRO A 11 -0.48 52.82 -13.65
CA PRO A 11 -0.70 51.85 -12.57
C PRO A 11 -0.67 52.56 -11.21
N PRO A 12 -1.48 52.10 -10.23
CA PRO A 12 -1.46 52.68 -8.90
C PRO A 12 -0.05 52.59 -8.32
N THR A 13 0.43 53.68 -7.75
CA THR A 13 1.74 53.71 -7.10
C THR A 13 1.77 52.76 -5.91
N GLU A 14 2.92 52.18 -5.62
CA GLU A 14 3.09 51.25 -4.51
C GLU A 14 2.72 51.90 -3.15
N THR A 15 3.00 53.20 -3.01
CA THR A 15 2.56 54.03 -1.87
C THR A 15 1.04 54.07 -1.71
N ALA A 16 0.28 54.18 -2.80
CA ALA A 16 -1.18 54.17 -2.77
C ALA A 16 -1.73 52.78 -2.37
N LEU A 17 -1.08 51.70 -2.82
CA LEU A 17 -1.47 50.32 -2.47
C LEU A 17 -1.24 50.03 -0.99
N VAL A 18 -0.09 50.43 -0.45
CA VAL A 18 0.23 50.30 0.99
C VAL A 18 -0.75 51.12 1.82
N HIS A 19 -1.08 52.34 1.38
CA HIS A 19 -2.04 53.19 2.08
C HIS A 19 -3.45 52.60 2.12
N ILE A 20 -3.95 52.07 1.00
CA ILE A 20 -5.26 51.40 0.93
C ILE A 20 -5.28 50.17 1.84
N ARG A 21 -4.23 49.36 1.84
CA ARG A 21 -4.13 48.17 2.71
C ARG A 21 -4.18 48.58 4.18
N LYS A 22 -3.40 49.59 4.58
CA LYS A 22 -3.37 50.09 5.96
C LYS A 22 -4.75 50.58 6.41
N LEU A 23 -5.44 51.38 5.60
CA LEU A 23 -6.80 51.84 5.90
C LEU A 23 -7.82 50.70 6.06
N LEU A 24 -7.69 49.63 5.27
CA LEU A 24 -8.55 48.45 5.39
C LEU A 24 -8.25 47.62 6.64
N GLU A 25 -6.97 47.54 7.05
CA GLU A 25 -6.54 46.86 8.29
C GLU A 25 -6.98 47.64 9.53
N ASP A 26 -6.78 48.97 9.54
CA ASP A 26 -7.26 49.87 10.60
C ASP A 26 -8.79 49.81 10.70
N PHE A 27 -9.49 49.82 9.56
CA PHE A 27 -10.94 49.62 9.54
C PHE A 27 -11.32 48.26 10.10
N ARG A 28 -10.63 47.17 9.73
CA ARG A 28 -10.89 45.81 10.25
C ARG A 28 -10.75 45.75 11.77
N ALA A 29 -9.78 46.45 12.35
CA ALA A 29 -9.55 46.54 13.79
C ALA A 29 -10.54 47.46 14.53
N SER A 30 -11.15 48.45 13.86
CA SER A 30 -12.11 49.39 14.48
C SER A 30 -13.49 48.77 14.79
N ASP A 31 -14.30 49.42 15.63
CA ASP A 31 -15.69 48.97 15.87
C ASP A 31 -16.69 49.38 14.78
N ALA A 32 -16.26 50.18 13.80
CA ALA A 32 -17.09 50.68 12.73
C ALA A 32 -17.57 49.54 11.80
N GLN A 33 -18.86 49.57 11.43
CA GLN A 33 -19.46 48.54 10.56
C GLN A 33 -19.33 48.86 9.07
N VAL A 34 -19.14 50.13 8.72
CA VAL A 34 -19.00 50.61 7.35
C VAL A 34 -17.90 51.66 7.32
N PHE A 35 -17.01 51.58 6.33
CA PHE A 35 -15.99 52.57 6.04
C PHE A 35 -16.13 53.01 4.59
N THR A 36 -16.10 54.31 4.35
CA THR A 36 -16.21 54.86 2.99
C THR A 36 -14.95 55.66 2.68
N PHE A 37 -14.28 55.29 1.60
CA PHE A 37 -13.13 56.03 1.08
C PHE A 37 -13.58 57.39 0.53
N GLU A 38 -12.71 58.40 0.69
CA GLU A 38 -12.92 59.74 0.17
C GLU A 38 -13.13 59.74 -1.36
N PRO A 39 -13.96 60.66 -1.91
CA PRO A 39 -14.11 60.83 -3.35
C PRO A 39 -12.77 61.24 -3.98
N GLY A 40 -12.30 60.49 -4.98
CA GLY A 40 -11.02 60.76 -5.64
C GLY A 40 -10.23 59.52 -6.06
N MET A 41 -10.59 58.34 -5.55
CA MET A 41 -9.92 57.09 -5.95
C MET A 41 -10.12 56.79 -7.44
N SER A 42 -9.00 56.50 -8.12
CA SER A 42 -8.99 56.08 -9.52
C SER A 42 -9.74 54.75 -9.73
N ASN A 43 -10.13 54.47 -10.97
CA ASN A 43 -10.80 53.21 -11.31
C ASN A 43 -9.94 51.96 -10.98
N ARG A 44 -8.60 52.07 -11.12
CA ARG A 44 -7.68 50.97 -10.82
C ARG A 44 -7.49 50.77 -9.33
N GLU A 45 -7.32 51.85 -8.55
CA GLU A 45 -7.24 51.75 -7.09
C GLU A 45 -8.53 51.17 -6.48
N ARG A 46 -9.70 51.57 -6.99
CA ARG A 46 -10.97 50.97 -6.56
C ARG A 46 -11.05 49.48 -6.90
N ALA A 47 -10.56 49.06 -8.05
CA ALA A 47 -10.51 47.64 -8.42
C ALA A 47 -9.62 46.85 -7.45
N VAL A 48 -8.44 47.38 -7.12
CA VAL A 48 -7.52 46.75 -6.16
C VAL A 48 -8.11 46.72 -4.75
N ALA A 49 -8.73 47.81 -4.30
CA ALA A 49 -9.40 47.87 -3.01
C ALA A 49 -10.56 46.86 -2.91
N HIS A 50 -11.35 46.68 -3.99
CA HIS A 50 -12.38 45.64 -4.08
C HIS A 50 -11.78 44.23 -3.92
N GLU A 51 -10.66 43.97 -4.58
CA GLU A 51 -9.96 42.68 -4.50
C GLU A 51 -9.37 42.43 -3.09
N MET A 52 -8.75 43.44 -2.49
CA MET A 52 -8.22 43.39 -1.12
C MET A 52 -9.34 43.14 -0.11
N CYS A 53 -10.47 43.83 -0.22
CA CYS A 53 -11.65 43.58 0.62
C CYS A 53 -12.12 42.12 0.50
N ARG A 54 -12.13 41.56 -0.72
CA ARG A 54 -12.52 40.16 -0.95
C ARG A 54 -11.55 39.19 -0.29
N LYS A 55 -10.23 39.42 -0.40
CA LYS A 55 -9.20 38.61 0.29
C LYS A 55 -9.33 38.71 1.82
N MET A 56 -9.75 39.86 2.33
CA MET A 56 -9.97 40.10 3.76
C MET A 56 -11.38 39.71 4.26
N GLY A 57 -12.22 39.10 3.43
CA GLY A 57 -13.57 38.64 3.83
C GLY A 57 -14.60 39.75 4.06
N MET A 58 -14.35 40.97 3.58
CA MET A 58 -15.23 42.14 3.69
C MET A 58 -16.02 42.38 2.38
N ARG A 59 -17.22 42.95 2.48
CA ARG A 59 -18.02 43.32 1.30
C ARG A 59 -17.72 44.75 0.89
N SER A 60 -17.64 45.05 -0.39
CA SER A 60 -17.36 46.41 -0.87
C SER A 60 -18.27 46.78 -2.04
N LYS A 61 -18.72 48.05 -2.07
CA LYS A 61 -19.64 48.60 -3.06
C LYS A 61 -19.18 50.01 -3.46
N SER A 62 -19.00 50.24 -4.75
CA SER A 62 -18.78 51.57 -5.29
C SER A 62 -20.13 52.27 -5.55
N SER A 63 -20.32 53.50 -5.07
CA SER A 63 -21.53 54.32 -5.29
C SER A 63 -21.18 55.72 -5.79
N GLY A 64 -22.10 56.37 -6.50
CA GLY A 64 -21.91 57.71 -7.08
C GLY A 64 -21.55 57.72 -8.58
N LYS A 65 -21.50 58.92 -9.17
CA LYS A 65 -21.17 59.17 -10.60
C LYS A 65 -20.07 60.24 -10.69
N GLY A 66 -19.15 60.09 -11.64
CA GLY A 66 -18.05 61.06 -11.86
C GLY A 66 -17.14 61.22 -10.65
N ASP A 67 -16.77 62.47 -10.34
CA ASP A 67 -15.83 62.84 -9.27
C ASP A 67 -16.40 62.65 -7.85
N ARG A 68 -17.71 62.39 -7.72
CA ARG A 68 -18.37 62.06 -6.44
C ARG A 68 -18.49 60.55 -6.19
N ARG A 69 -17.71 59.73 -6.89
CA ARG A 69 -17.75 58.27 -6.77
C ARG A 69 -16.87 57.81 -5.61
N CYS A 70 -17.49 57.18 -4.61
CA CYS A 70 -16.82 56.65 -3.43
C CYS A 70 -16.92 55.12 -3.37
N LEU A 71 -16.00 54.50 -2.62
CA LEU A 71 -15.99 53.07 -2.33
C LEU A 71 -16.38 52.88 -0.86
N SER A 72 -17.49 52.20 -0.60
CA SER A 72 -17.91 51.82 0.76
C SER A 72 -17.61 50.35 1.01
N VAL A 73 -16.95 50.05 2.12
CA VAL A 73 -16.59 48.72 2.62
C VAL A 73 -17.43 48.44 3.86
N TYR A 74 -17.97 47.23 3.92
CA TYR A 74 -18.89 46.76 4.94
C TYR A 74 -18.28 45.53 5.60
N LYS A 75 -18.23 45.54 6.93
CA LYS A 75 -17.93 44.33 7.68
C LYS A 75 -19.08 43.35 7.52
N ASN A 76 -18.77 42.08 7.39
CA ASN A 76 -19.81 41.07 7.46
C ASN A 76 -20.36 41.04 8.90
N LYS A 77 -21.61 41.46 9.09
CA LYS A 77 -22.31 41.22 10.35
C LYS A 77 -22.27 39.72 10.63
N ASN A 78 -21.61 39.33 11.71
CA ASN A 78 -21.74 38.00 12.29
C ASN A 78 -23.22 37.78 12.60
N LYS A 79 -23.92 37.01 11.76
CA LYS A 79 -25.08 36.23 12.19
C LYS A 79 -24.56 35.12 13.11
N ASN A 80 -24.06 35.47 14.28
CA ASN A 80 -23.59 34.54 15.30
C ASN A 80 -23.70 35.20 16.69
N LYS A 81 -24.95 35.48 17.12
CA LYS A 81 -25.28 35.69 18.53
C LYS A 81 -26.38 34.75 19.04
N SER A 82 -26.67 33.66 18.32
CA SER A 82 -27.66 32.66 18.78
C SER A 82 -27.27 31.19 18.54
N ASN A 83 -26.07 30.87 18.02
CA ASN A 83 -25.65 29.49 17.75
C ASN A 83 -24.34 29.14 18.46
N GLN A 84 -24.30 29.22 19.79
CA GLN A 84 -23.16 28.76 20.60
C GLN A 84 -23.14 27.24 20.85
N LYS A 85 -23.91 26.45 20.09
CA LYS A 85 -23.97 24.98 20.25
C LYS A 85 -23.55 24.14 19.03
N ASP A 86 -23.27 24.74 17.87
CA ASP A 86 -23.09 23.97 16.62
C ASP A 86 -21.77 24.21 15.86
N GLU A 87 -20.76 24.77 16.51
CA GLU A 87 -19.42 24.99 15.93
C GLU A 87 -18.39 23.89 16.24
N GLU A 88 -18.80 22.79 16.86
CA GLU A 88 -18.00 21.57 16.95
C GLU A 88 -18.55 20.52 15.99
N THR A 89 -17.93 20.33 14.82
CA THR A 89 -18.02 19.08 14.01
C THR A 89 -17.20 19.16 12.71
N VAL A 90 -16.11 19.93 12.69
CA VAL A 90 -14.94 19.46 11.95
C VAL A 90 -14.22 18.60 12.98
N THR A 91 -14.18 17.28 12.78
CA THR A 91 -13.43 16.33 13.62
C THR A 91 -11.96 16.75 13.59
N ARG A 92 -11.58 17.70 14.45
CA ARG A 92 -10.20 18.03 14.76
C ARG A 92 -9.73 16.82 15.55
N LEU A 93 -8.94 15.95 14.92
CA LEU A 93 -8.35 14.79 15.57
C LEU A 93 -7.74 15.27 16.89
N LYS A 94 -8.32 14.85 18.02
CA LYS A 94 -7.83 15.22 19.34
C LYS A 94 -6.59 14.36 19.60
N LEU A 95 -5.44 14.87 19.17
CA LEU A 95 -4.14 14.30 19.48
C LEU A 95 -3.85 14.50 20.98
N SER A 96 -3.25 13.49 21.62
CA SER A 96 -2.77 13.60 22.99
C SER A 96 -1.63 14.62 23.09
N GLU A 97 -1.31 15.09 24.29
CA GLU A 97 -0.21 16.05 24.49
C GLU A 97 1.14 15.45 24.10
N GLU A 98 1.34 14.17 24.39
CA GLU A 98 2.53 13.41 24.00
C GLU A 98 2.63 13.29 22.48
N ALA A 99 1.52 12.96 21.80
CA ALA A 99 1.48 12.88 20.34
C ALA A 99 1.77 14.24 19.70
N ARG A 100 1.29 15.34 20.30
CA ARG A 100 1.60 16.70 19.84
C ARG A 100 3.07 17.03 20.01
N TYR A 101 3.69 16.67 21.14
CA TYR A 101 5.11 16.90 21.37
C TYR A 101 5.97 16.17 20.33
N VAL A 102 5.68 14.88 20.09
CA VAL A 102 6.39 14.09 19.07
C VAL A 102 6.21 14.66 17.67
N LEU A 103 5.00 15.10 17.32
CA LEU A 103 4.75 15.73 16.01
C LEU A 103 5.44 17.09 15.88
N GLN A 104 5.48 17.88 16.97
CA GLN A 104 6.20 19.15 16.99
C GLN A 104 7.70 18.97 16.81
N ASP A 105 8.29 17.98 17.50
CA ASP A 105 9.69 17.60 17.34
C ASP A 105 9.98 17.13 15.91
N LEU A 106 9.11 16.28 15.35
CA LEU A 106 9.22 15.82 13.97
C LEU A 106 9.14 16.98 12.96
N PHE A 107 8.18 17.90 13.10
CA PHE A 107 8.05 19.05 12.22
C PHE A 107 9.14 20.11 12.44
N ALA A 108 9.78 20.14 13.61
CA ALA A 108 10.95 20.98 13.85
C ALA A 108 12.18 20.43 13.13
N GLN A 109 12.35 19.10 13.10
CA GLN A 109 13.45 18.42 12.40
C GLN A 109 13.23 18.34 10.89
N TYR A 110 11.97 18.20 10.47
CA TYR A 110 11.54 18.07 9.08
C TYR A 110 10.39 19.05 8.79
N PRO A 111 10.68 20.36 8.67
CA PRO A 111 9.67 21.34 8.34
C PRO A 111 9.06 21.03 6.97
N PRO A 112 7.72 20.95 6.87
CA PRO A 112 7.05 20.69 5.59
C PRO A 112 7.33 21.85 4.61
N ASP A 113 7.56 21.50 3.35
CA ASP A 113 7.85 22.48 2.29
C ASP A 113 6.65 23.41 2.07
N ASP A 114 6.90 24.64 1.60
CA ASP A 114 5.85 25.63 1.30
C ASP A 114 4.86 25.10 0.24
N GLU A 115 5.28 24.16 -0.62
CA GLU A 115 4.38 23.42 -1.51
C GLU A 115 3.41 22.50 -0.75
N GLU A 116 3.87 21.77 0.27
CA GLU A 116 3.06 20.86 1.08
C GLU A 116 2.11 21.60 2.04
N LEU A 117 2.52 22.79 2.50
CA LEU A 117 1.71 23.68 3.32
C LEU A 117 0.69 24.49 2.50
N SER A 118 0.91 24.64 1.19
CA SER A 118 -0.06 25.26 0.31
C SER A 118 -1.27 24.34 0.14
N GLU A 119 -2.48 24.86 0.34
CA GLU A 119 -3.72 24.16 -0.01
C GLU A 119 -3.78 23.75 -1.51
N GLY A 120 -2.83 24.22 -2.34
CA GLY A 120 -2.68 23.93 -3.76
C GLY A 120 -2.05 22.56 -4.10
N ALA A 121 -1.31 21.91 -3.20
CA ALA A 121 -0.79 20.56 -3.47
C ALA A 121 -1.92 19.51 -3.61
N LEU A 122 -3.10 19.79 -3.06
CA LEU A 122 -4.30 18.96 -3.25
C LEU A 122 -5.07 19.28 -4.55
N SER A 123 -4.79 20.40 -5.24
CA SER A 123 -5.48 20.77 -6.50
C SER A 123 -4.78 20.23 -7.75
N ASN A 124 -3.46 20.03 -7.72
CA ASN A 124 -2.68 19.72 -8.93
C ASN A 124 -2.83 18.29 -9.46
N CYS A 125 -3.64 17.43 -8.83
CA CYS A 125 -4.05 16.14 -9.39
C CYS A 125 -5.36 16.19 -10.22
N SER A 126 -5.88 17.39 -10.55
CA SER A 126 -7.26 17.53 -11.04
C SER A 126 -7.42 18.24 -12.40
N GLU A 127 -6.36 18.52 -13.14
CA GLU A 127 -6.46 19.32 -14.39
C GLU A 127 -6.13 18.56 -15.69
N ALA A 128 -6.20 17.22 -15.69
CA ALA A 128 -6.24 16.46 -16.93
C ALA A 128 -7.43 15.48 -16.93
N ASN A 129 -8.51 15.89 -17.60
CA ASN A 129 -9.67 15.10 -18.02
C ASN A 129 -10.51 14.42 -16.93
N ASP A 130 -11.52 15.13 -16.40
CA ASP A 130 -12.72 14.45 -15.89
C ASP A 130 -13.99 15.28 -16.10
N ASN A 131 -14.40 15.44 -17.37
CA ASN A 131 -15.76 15.82 -17.75
C ASN A 131 -16.72 14.60 -17.70
N ARG A 132 -16.50 13.67 -16.76
CA ARG A 132 -17.50 12.66 -16.40
C ARG A 132 -18.29 13.22 -15.23
N GLN A 133 -19.58 13.46 -15.46
CA GLN A 133 -20.56 13.73 -14.41
C GLN A 133 -20.21 12.94 -13.14
N LEU A 134 -19.93 13.63 -12.04
CA LEU A 134 -19.83 13.09 -10.69
C LEU A 134 -21.16 12.40 -10.34
N LYS A 135 -21.38 11.18 -10.84
CA LYS A 135 -22.40 10.28 -10.33
C LYS A 135 -22.07 10.09 -8.87
N GLN A 136 -22.99 10.50 -7.99
CA GLN A 136 -22.87 10.22 -6.56
C GLN A 136 -22.53 8.75 -6.39
N ASP A 137 -21.39 8.49 -5.74
CA ASP A 137 -20.92 7.14 -5.49
C ASP A 137 -21.90 6.41 -4.56
N SER A 138 -22.79 5.63 -5.15
CA SER A 138 -23.85 4.91 -4.45
C SER A 138 -23.37 3.59 -3.82
N SER A 139 -22.08 3.27 -3.98
CA SER A 139 -21.51 1.98 -3.56
C SER A 139 -21.68 1.70 -2.07
N PHE A 140 -21.70 2.75 -1.25
CA PHE A 140 -21.79 2.67 0.21
C PHE A 140 -23.19 2.96 0.75
N ARG A 141 -24.20 3.13 -0.11
CA ARG A 141 -25.57 3.38 0.35
C ARG A 141 -26.23 2.08 0.82
N LYS A 142 -27.08 2.18 1.85
CA LYS A 142 -27.91 1.07 2.32
C LYS A 142 -28.81 0.54 1.19
N PRO A 143 -28.91 -0.78 0.99
CA PRO A 143 -29.88 -1.35 0.07
C PRO A 143 -31.29 -0.98 0.51
N SER A 144 -32.12 -0.54 -0.44
CA SER A 144 -33.54 -0.30 -0.21
C SER A 144 -34.27 -1.60 -0.55
N MET A 145 -34.47 -2.46 0.44
CA MET A 145 -35.25 -3.70 0.30
C MET A 145 -36.36 -3.72 1.35
N GLN A 146 -37.55 -4.18 0.96
CA GLN A 146 -38.66 -4.42 1.90
C GLN A 146 -38.46 -5.74 2.66
N LYS A 147 -39.12 -5.89 3.81
CA LYS A 147 -39.06 -7.11 4.63
C LYS A 147 -39.41 -8.36 3.82
N SER A 148 -40.46 -8.30 2.99
CA SER A 148 -40.88 -9.39 2.11
C SER A 148 -39.84 -9.76 1.04
N GLU A 149 -39.05 -8.80 0.56
CA GLU A 149 -37.97 -9.06 -0.39
C GLU A 149 -36.77 -9.75 0.28
N ILE A 150 -36.50 -9.39 1.55
CA ILE A 150 -35.47 -10.04 2.36
C ILE A 150 -35.85 -11.49 2.64
N GLU A 151 -37.08 -11.74 3.08
CA GLU A 151 -37.60 -13.09 3.34
C GLU A 151 -37.49 -13.97 2.09
N LYS A 152 -37.89 -13.45 0.92
CA LYS A 152 -37.70 -14.15 -0.37
C LYS A 152 -36.24 -14.46 -0.65
N LYS A 153 -35.31 -13.53 -0.41
CA LYS A 153 -33.88 -13.76 -0.62
C LYS A 153 -33.32 -14.84 0.32
N VAL A 154 -33.72 -14.82 1.58
CA VAL A 154 -33.33 -15.84 2.57
C VAL A 154 -33.86 -17.22 2.15
N GLU A 155 -35.12 -17.31 1.74
CA GLU A 155 -35.73 -18.56 1.27
C GLU A 155 -35.08 -19.07 -0.03
N MET A 156 -34.79 -18.18 -0.98
CA MET A 156 -34.06 -18.53 -2.20
C MET A 156 -32.66 -19.05 -1.89
N LEU A 157 -31.94 -18.43 -0.96
CA LEU A 157 -30.60 -18.87 -0.56
C LEU A 157 -30.65 -20.23 0.15
N ALA A 158 -31.59 -20.43 1.07
CA ALA A 158 -31.79 -21.70 1.76
C ALA A 158 -32.16 -22.84 0.79
N SER A 159 -33.09 -22.57 -0.14
CA SER A 159 -33.48 -23.54 -1.16
C SER A 159 -32.33 -23.88 -2.13
N LYS A 160 -31.49 -22.90 -2.48
CA LYS A 160 -30.31 -23.11 -3.33
C LYS A 160 -29.23 -23.92 -2.63
N MET A 161 -28.95 -23.62 -1.36
CA MET A 161 -28.04 -24.42 -0.52
C MET A 161 -28.53 -25.87 -0.41
N ASN A 162 -29.84 -26.09 -0.27
CA ASN A 162 -30.42 -27.42 -0.23
C ASN A 162 -30.42 -28.11 -1.61
N LYS A 163 -30.63 -27.43 -2.73
CA LYS A 163 -30.70 -28.09 -4.04
C LYS A 163 -29.32 -28.42 -4.64
N THR A 164 -28.31 -27.61 -4.36
CA THR A 164 -26.99 -27.74 -5.03
C THR A 164 -26.00 -28.53 -4.16
N PRO A 165 -25.53 -29.72 -4.58
CA PRO A 165 -24.63 -30.56 -3.76
C PRO A 165 -23.30 -29.87 -3.46
N LYS A 166 -22.79 -29.07 -4.40
CA LYS A 166 -21.58 -28.25 -4.22
C LYS A 166 -21.72 -27.24 -3.08
N LEU A 167 -22.87 -26.59 -2.94
CA LEU A 167 -23.13 -25.62 -1.86
C LEU A 167 -23.32 -26.33 -0.52
N ARG A 168 -23.94 -27.52 -0.48
CA ARG A 168 -23.98 -28.35 0.74
C ARG A 168 -22.58 -28.70 1.24
N LYS A 169 -21.68 -29.11 0.34
CA LYS A 169 -20.28 -29.40 0.70
C LYS A 169 -19.60 -28.17 1.29
N ILE A 170 -19.76 -27.01 0.65
CA ILE A 170 -19.22 -25.75 1.16
C ILE A 170 -19.78 -25.40 2.54
N ALA A 171 -21.10 -25.58 2.76
CA ALA A 171 -21.71 -25.34 4.07
C ALA A 171 -21.12 -26.25 5.16
N ASN A 172 -20.88 -27.53 4.84
CA ASN A 172 -20.23 -28.48 5.75
C ASN A 172 -18.77 -28.07 6.04
N ASP A 173 -18.03 -27.58 5.04
CA ASP A 173 -16.64 -27.13 5.24
C ASP A 173 -16.58 -25.84 6.06
N ARG A 174 -17.55 -24.92 5.87
CA ARG A 174 -17.69 -23.71 6.71
C ARG A 174 -17.99 -24.05 8.16
N ALA A 175 -18.79 -25.10 8.42
CA ALA A 175 -19.10 -25.55 9.77
C ALA A 175 -17.89 -26.12 10.53
N LYS A 176 -16.82 -26.53 9.82
CA LYS A 176 -15.56 -27.01 10.43
C LYS A 176 -14.62 -25.88 10.85
N LEU A 177 -14.84 -24.64 10.39
CA LEU A 177 -13.99 -23.51 10.76
C LEU A 177 -14.14 -23.20 12.25
N PRO A 178 -13.05 -22.87 12.98
CA PRO A 178 -13.14 -22.59 14.42
C PRO A 178 -14.19 -21.55 14.77
N ILE A 179 -14.29 -20.48 13.97
CA ILE A 179 -15.21 -19.38 14.20
C ILE A 179 -16.69 -19.77 14.09
N ALA A 180 -17.02 -20.92 13.48
CA ALA A 180 -18.39 -21.37 13.30
C ALA A 180 -19.11 -21.58 14.63
N SER A 181 -18.41 -22.11 15.64
CA SER A 181 -18.94 -22.28 17.00
C SER A 181 -19.20 -20.95 17.74
N PHE A 182 -18.59 -19.86 17.27
CA PHE A 182 -18.72 -18.52 17.86
C PHE A 182 -19.78 -17.67 17.16
N LYS A 183 -20.51 -18.19 16.16
CA LYS A 183 -21.50 -17.44 15.39
C LYS A 183 -22.49 -16.67 16.29
N ASP A 184 -23.10 -17.36 17.25
CA ASP A 184 -24.11 -16.77 18.13
C ASP A 184 -23.50 -15.81 19.16
N VAL A 185 -22.27 -16.08 19.60
CA VAL A 185 -21.50 -15.18 20.48
C VAL A 185 -21.17 -13.88 19.75
N VAL A 186 -20.76 -13.95 18.48
CA VAL A 186 -20.46 -12.78 17.65
C VAL A 186 -21.70 -11.92 17.45
N THR A 187 -22.83 -12.52 17.04
CA THR A 187 -24.06 -11.75 16.78
C THR A 187 -24.64 -11.13 18.04
N SER A 188 -24.72 -11.87 19.15
CA SER A 188 -25.20 -11.35 20.44
C SER A 188 -24.32 -10.24 21.00
N THR A 189 -23.00 -10.38 20.94
CA THR A 189 -22.06 -9.35 21.42
C THR A 189 -22.16 -8.06 20.61
N LEU A 190 -22.35 -8.16 19.29
CA LEU A 190 -22.52 -7.01 18.39
C LEU A 190 -23.82 -6.23 18.61
N GLU A 191 -24.88 -6.90 19.07
CA GLU A 191 -26.12 -6.23 19.46
C GLU A 191 -25.93 -5.40 20.73
N ALA A 192 -25.30 -6.00 21.73
CA ALA A 192 -25.10 -5.40 23.04
C ALA A 192 -24.05 -4.27 23.01
N ASN A 193 -23.05 -4.32 22.12
CA ASN A 193 -21.90 -3.43 22.16
C ASN A 193 -21.70 -2.68 20.84
N GLN A 194 -21.33 -1.40 20.91
CA GLN A 194 -21.08 -0.59 19.71
C GLN A 194 -19.76 -0.96 19.02
N VAL A 195 -18.74 -1.32 19.81
CA VAL A 195 -17.43 -1.76 19.34
C VAL A 195 -17.18 -3.18 19.84
N VAL A 196 -16.72 -4.07 18.98
CA VAL A 196 -16.34 -5.45 19.34
C VAL A 196 -15.03 -5.80 18.66
N LEU A 197 -14.11 -6.41 19.40
CA LEU A 197 -12.86 -6.93 18.88
C LEU A 197 -12.94 -8.45 18.76
N ILE A 198 -12.61 -8.98 17.58
CA ILE A 198 -12.56 -10.42 17.31
C ILE A 198 -11.11 -10.79 17.04
N ALA A 199 -10.49 -11.48 17.99
CA ALA A 199 -9.14 -11.99 17.90
C ALA A 199 -9.17 -13.48 17.56
N GLY A 200 -8.24 -13.94 16.73
CA GLY A 200 -8.05 -15.37 16.50
C GLY A 200 -7.00 -15.62 15.45
N GLN A 201 -6.33 -16.77 15.45
CA GLN A 201 -5.19 -17.01 14.55
C GLN A 201 -5.59 -16.98 13.06
N THR A 202 -4.60 -16.94 12.18
CA THR A 202 -4.80 -17.08 10.74
C THR A 202 -5.50 -18.41 10.44
N GLY A 203 -6.37 -18.41 9.42
CA GLY A 203 -7.15 -19.61 9.06
C GLY A 203 -8.39 -19.90 9.91
N CYS A 204 -8.65 -19.16 11.01
CA CYS A 204 -9.84 -19.44 11.83
C CYS A 204 -11.18 -19.02 11.19
N GLY A 205 -11.16 -18.26 10.09
CA GLY A 205 -12.34 -17.91 9.30
C GLY A 205 -12.92 -16.50 9.51
N LYS A 206 -12.28 -15.63 10.31
CA LYS A 206 -12.76 -14.25 10.60
C LYS A 206 -13.21 -13.47 9.36
N THR A 207 -12.28 -13.24 8.44
CA THR A 207 -12.45 -12.41 7.24
C THR A 207 -13.60 -12.87 6.35
N THR A 208 -13.82 -14.18 6.21
CA THR A 208 -14.86 -14.72 5.33
C THR A 208 -16.20 -14.91 6.03
N GLN A 209 -16.21 -15.24 7.33
CA GLN A 209 -17.43 -15.65 8.01
C GLN A 209 -18.11 -14.55 8.82
N VAL A 210 -17.36 -13.66 9.49
CA VAL A 210 -17.96 -12.58 10.32
C VAL A 210 -18.91 -11.69 9.52
N PRO A 211 -18.56 -11.20 8.31
CA PRO A 211 -19.49 -10.41 7.50
C PRO A 211 -20.77 -11.18 7.16
N GLN A 212 -20.66 -12.49 6.88
CA GLN A 212 -21.79 -13.35 6.57
C GLN A 212 -22.70 -13.58 7.78
N TYR A 213 -22.13 -13.78 8.97
CA TYR A 213 -22.90 -13.94 10.20
C TYR A 213 -23.73 -12.69 10.50
N ILE A 214 -23.15 -11.50 10.36
CA ILE A 214 -23.86 -10.23 10.53
C ILE A 214 -24.98 -10.11 9.48
N LEU A 215 -24.68 -10.41 8.22
CA LEU A 215 -25.66 -10.33 7.14
C LEU A 215 -26.85 -11.26 7.38
N ASP A 216 -26.58 -12.56 7.61
CA ASP A 216 -27.59 -13.58 7.78
C ASP A 216 -28.44 -13.32 9.03
N HIS A 217 -27.83 -12.79 10.10
CA HIS A 217 -28.52 -12.39 11.33
C HIS A 217 -29.48 -11.21 11.12
N MET A 218 -29.02 -10.14 10.46
CA MET A 218 -29.87 -8.98 10.15
C MET A 218 -31.00 -9.36 9.20
N TRP A 219 -30.72 -10.18 8.18
CA TRP A 219 -31.75 -10.68 7.27
C TRP A 219 -32.73 -11.64 7.95
N GLY A 220 -32.28 -12.44 8.92
CA GLY A 220 -33.17 -13.27 9.76
C GLY A 220 -34.18 -12.46 10.56
N LYS A 221 -33.85 -11.20 10.91
CA LYS A 221 -34.79 -10.25 11.52
C LYS A 221 -35.67 -9.51 10.50
N GLY A 222 -35.43 -9.70 9.21
CA GLY A 222 -36.08 -8.94 8.14
C GLY A 222 -35.56 -7.51 8.02
N GLU A 223 -34.36 -7.22 8.51
CA GLU A 223 -33.75 -5.89 8.48
C GLU A 223 -32.70 -5.77 7.37
N THR A 224 -32.70 -4.62 6.70
CA THR A 224 -31.63 -4.29 5.74
C THR A 224 -30.36 -3.89 6.50
N CYS A 225 -29.20 -4.26 5.97
CA CYS A 225 -27.91 -3.84 6.49
C CYS A 225 -26.97 -3.41 5.35
N LYS A 226 -25.98 -2.60 5.71
CA LYS A 226 -24.84 -2.25 4.86
C LYS A 226 -23.58 -2.42 5.68
N ILE A 227 -22.79 -3.41 5.29
CA ILE A 227 -21.57 -3.85 5.93
C ILE A 227 -20.41 -3.44 5.03
N VAL A 228 -19.46 -2.68 5.56
CA VAL A 228 -18.21 -2.36 4.86
C VAL A 228 -17.08 -3.07 5.57
N CYS A 229 -16.32 -3.87 4.84
CA CYS A 229 -15.14 -4.55 5.38
C CYS A 229 -13.89 -4.00 4.70
N THR A 230 -12.96 -3.45 5.47
CA THR A 230 -11.68 -2.99 4.93
C THR A 230 -10.68 -4.14 4.87
N GLN A 231 -9.81 -4.07 3.88
CA GLN A 231 -8.68 -4.96 3.68
C GLN A 231 -7.42 -4.13 3.43
N PRO A 232 -6.25 -4.53 3.94
CA PRO A 232 -5.01 -3.78 3.74
C PRO A 232 -4.60 -3.76 2.26
N ARG A 233 -4.87 -4.84 1.52
CA ARG A 233 -4.42 -5.03 0.14
C ARG A 233 -5.57 -5.12 -0.85
N ARG A 234 -5.35 -4.63 -2.08
CA ARG A 234 -6.34 -4.69 -3.17
C ARG A 234 -6.75 -6.13 -3.51
N ILE A 235 -5.76 -7.01 -3.63
CA ILE A 235 -5.99 -8.43 -3.97
C ILE A 235 -6.83 -9.14 -2.89
N SER A 236 -6.64 -8.80 -1.62
CA SER A 236 -7.46 -9.33 -0.51
C SER A 236 -8.91 -8.87 -0.63
N ALA A 237 -9.16 -7.59 -0.93
CA ALA A 237 -10.52 -7.09 -1.12
C ALA A 237 -11.28 -7.79 -2.27
N ILE A 238 -10.60 -8.05 -3.40
CA ILE A 238 -11.19 -8.77 -4.55
C ILE A 238 -11.44 -10.24 -4.19
N SER A 239 -10.37 -10.94 -3.78
CA SER A 239 -10.41 -12.39 -3.56
C SER A 239 -11.37 -12.80 -2.43
N VAL A 240 -11.48 -12.01 -1.36
CA VAL A 240 -12.44 -12.28 -0.28
C VAL A 240 -13.87 -12.06 -0.76
N ALA A 241 -14.14 -11.01 -1.54
CA ALA A 241 -15.47 -10.79 -2.12
C ALA A 241 -15.87 -11.93 -3.06
N GLU A 242 -14.96 -12.37 -3.93
CA GLU A 242 -15.13 -13.53 -4.81
C GLU A 242 -15.37 -14.81 -4.02
N ARG A 243 -14.58 -15.04 -2.97
CA ARG A 243 -14.71 -16.23 -2.12
C ARG A 243 -16.07 -16.28 -1.43
N ILE A 244 -16.53 -15.17 -0.84
CA ILE A 244 -17.82 -15.15 -0.15
C ILE A 244 -18.99 -15.27 -1.14
N SER A 245 -18.92 -14.61 -2.30
CA SER A 245 -19.91 -14.81 -3.37
C SER A 245 -19.99 -16.28 -3.79
N TYR A 246 -18.84 -16.93 -3.97
CA TYR A 246 -18.77 -18.35 -4.28
C TYR A 246 -19.36 -19.22 -3.16
N GLU A 247 -19.07 -18.91 -1.89
CA GLU A 247 -19.64 -19.63 -0.74
C GLU A 247 -21.16 -19.54 -0.66
N ARG A 248 -21.74 -18.43 -1.13
CA ARG A 248 -23.19 -18.20 -1.19
C ARG A 248 -23.82 -18.69 -2.50
N GLY A 249 -23.03 -19.14 -3.47
CA GLY A 249 -23.51 -19.50 -4.80
C GLY A 249 -24.08 -18.31 -5.58
N GLU A 250 -23.54 -17.12 -5.36
CA GLU A 250 -23.92 -15.85 -6.00
C GLU A 250 -22.77 -15.34 -6.88
N THR A 251 -23.05 -14.34 -7.72
CA THR A 251 -21.98 -13.64 -8.44
C THR A 251 -21.53 -12.40 -7.67
N VAL A 252 -20.24 -12.08 -7.76
CA VAL A 252 -19.75 -10.82 -7.19
C VAL A 252 -20.47 -9.66 -7.88
N GLY A 253 -21.00 -8.74 -7.09
CA GLY A 253 -21.84 -7.63 -7.53
C GLY A 253 -23.29 -7.75 -7.08
N ASP A 254 -23.75 -8.95 -6.71
CA ASP A 254 -25.08 -9.19 -6.14
C ASP A 254 -25.12 -8.73 -4.68
N THR A 255 -25.19 -9.65 -3.72
CA THR A 255 -25.20 -9.32 -2.28
C THR A 255 -23.83 -8.87 -1.79
N ILE A 256 -22.76 -9.40 -2.40
CA ILE A 256 -21.37 -9.14 -2.03
C ILE A 256 -20.70 -8.37 -3.16
N GLY A 257 -20.01 -7.29 -2.83
CA GLY A 257 -19.23 -6.50 -3.79
C GLY A 257 -17.89 -6.08 -3.23
N TYR A 258 -17.07 -5.49 -4.09
CA TYR A 258 -15.83 -4.84 -3.68
C TYR A 258 -15.63 -3.49 -4.36
N LYS A 259 -14.80 -2.66 -3.75
CA LYS A 259 -14.39 -1.36 -4.27
C LYS A 259 -12.94 -1.06 -3.94
N ILE A 260 -12.14 -0.93 -4.97
CA ILE A 260 -10.72 -0.54 -4.89
C ILE A 260 -10.48 0.69 -5.77
N ARG A 261 -9.24 1.18 -5.80
CA ARG A 261 -8.90 2.31 -6.66
C ARG A 261 -9.12 1.93 -8.13
N LEU A 262 -9.90 2.75 -8.84
CA LEU A 262 -10.23 2.64 -10.27
C LEU A 262 -11.08 1.43 -10.67
N GLU A 263 -11.53 0.62 -9.71
CA GLU A 263 -12.28 -0.60 -10.00
C GLU A 263 -13.31 -0.88 -8.89
N SER A 264 -14.53 -1.26 -9.29
CA SER A 264 -15.60 -1.61 -8.37
C SER A 264 -16.58 -2.58 -8.99
N LYS A 265 -17.04 -3.56 -8.22
CA LYS A 265 -18.09 -4.50 -8.60
C LYS A 265 -19.14 -4.56 -7.50
N GLY A 266 -20.40 -4.33 -7.87
CA GLY A 266 -21.52 -4.17 -6.93
C GLY A 266 -21.79 -2.71 -6.56
N GLY A 267 -22.53 -2.49 -5.47
CA GLY A 267 -22.80 -1.15 -4.97
C GLY A 267 -24.08 -1.04 -4.16
N LYS A 268 -25.07 -0.27 -4.66
CA LYS A 268 -26.32 0.02 -3.93
C LYS A 268 -27.12 -1.23 -3.53
N HIS A 269 -27.05 -2.29 -4.34
CA HIS A 269 -27.77 -3.54 -4.10
C HIS A 269 -26.97 -4.55 -3.24
N SER A 270 -25.67 -4.32 -3.07
CA SER A 270 -24.78 -5.18 -2.29
C SER A 270 -24.87 -4.81 -0.81
N SER A 271 -25.17 -5.81 0.02
CA SER A 271 -25.25 -5.63 1.48
C SER A 271 -23.87 -5.64 2.12
N ILE A 272 -22.91 -6.38 1.55
CA ILE A 272 -21.51 -6.41 1.97
C ILE A 272 -20.64 -5.76 0.87
N MET A 273 -19.79 -4.81 1.26
CA MET A 273 -18.80 -4.17 0.40
C MET A 273 -17.40 -4.31 0.99
N PHE A 274 -16.52 -5.02 0.30
CA PHE A 274 -15.10 -5.06 0.61
C PHE A 274 -14.40 -3.84 0.00
N CYS A 275 -13.49 -3.20 0.72
CA CYS A 275 -12.69 -2.12 0.16
C CYS A 275 -11.29 -2.07 0.76
N THR A 276 -10.41 -1.28 0.15
CA THR A 276 -9.11 -1.00 0.77
C THR A 276 -9.23 0.08 1.83
N ASN A 277 -8.34 0.06 2.84
CA ASN A 277 -8.24 1.08 3.87
C ASN A 277 -8.27 2.50 3.28
N GLY A 278 -7.48 2.76 2.23
CA GLY A 278 -7.44 4.06 1.57
C GLY A 278 -8.75 4.51 0.93
N ILE A 279 -9.60 3.58 0.45
CA ILE A 279 -10.92 3.92 -0.13
C ILE A 279 -11.88 4.36 0.97
N LEU A 280 -11.93 3.63 2.10
CA LEU A 280 -12.78 4.01 3.22
C LEU A 280 -12.28 5.30 3.87
N LEU A 281 -10.97 5.45 4.08
CA LEU A 281 -10.37 6.66 4.61
C LEU A 281 -10.68 7.87 3.72
N ARG A 282 -10.56 7.73 2.39
CA ARG A 282 -10.97 8.78 1.45
C ARG A 282 -12.45 9.12 1.59
N LEU A 283 -13.32 8.14 1.78
CA LEU A 283 -14.75 8.39 2.01
C LEU A 283 -15.01 9.16 3.32
N LEU A 284 -14.21 8.91 4.37
CA LEU A 284 -14.27 9.62 5.65
C LEU A 284 -13.72 11.05 5.55
N ILE A 285 -12.63 11.27 4.78
CA ILE A 285 -11.90 12.54 4.67
C ILE A 285 -12.41 13.43 3.53
N SER A 286 -12.59 12.92 2.30
CA SER A 286 -12.83 13.71 1.07
C SER A 286 -14.16 14.44 1.00
N ARG A 287 -14.99 14.37 2.05
CA ARG A 287 -16.18 15.23 2.18
C ARG A 287 -15.97 16.39 3.16
N GLY A 288 -14.78 16.48 3.76
CA GLY A 288 -14.34 17.62 4.56
C GLY A 288 -13.55 18.68 3.78
N THR A 289 -13.02 18.38 2.59
CA THR A 289 -12.12 19.29 1.84
C THR A 289 -12.81 20.15 0.79
N ASN A 290 -14.09 19.93 0.49
CA ASN A 290 -14.89 20.86 -0.34
C ASN A 290 -15.46 21.99 0.53
N LEU A 291 -14.58 22.84 1.08
CA LEU A 291 -14.94 24.06 1.81
C LEU A 291 -15.56 25.14 0.88
N SER A 292 -15.56 24.93 -0.43
CA SER A 292 -16.16 25.84 -1.42
C SER A 292 -17.57 25.43 -1.83
N LYS A 293 -18.49 25.32 -0.86
CA LYS A 293 -19.96 25.52 -1.02
C LYS A 293 -20.66 25.17 0.31
N GLY A 294 -20.78 26.18 1.17
CA GLY A 294 -21.53 26.09 2.42
C GLY A 294 -22.91 25.46 2.21
N GLN A 295 -23.25 24.53 3.09
CA GLN A 295 -24.52 23.78 3.21
C GLN A 295 -24.65 22.41 2.50
N VAL A 296 -24.03 22.14 1.35
CA VAL A 296 -24.24 20.83 0.65
C VAL A 296 -23.29 19.73 1.16
N ALA A 297 -22.07 20.08 1.58
CA ALA A 297 -21.08 19.11 2.06
C ALA A 297 -21.39 18.52 3.45
N LYS A 298 -21.95 19.33 4.37
CA LYS A 298 -22.32 18.87 5.73
C LYS A 298 -23.47 17.84 5.70
N LYS A 299 -24.36 17.94 4.70
CA LYS A 299 -25.44 16.97 4.47
C LYS A 299 -24.89 15.63 3.97
N SER A 300 -23.88 15.62 3.09
CA SER A 300 -23.39 14.39 2.44
C SER A 300 -22.50 13.50 3.32
N LYS A 301 -21.78 14.05 4.33
CA LYS A 301 -21.03 13.24 5.31
C LYS A 301 -21.99 12.47 6.24
N ARG A 302 -23.05 13.13 6.74
CA ARG A 302 -24.14 12.46 7.47
C ARG A 302 -24.81 11.42 6.60
N ASP A 303 -25.22 11.75 5.38
CA ASP A 303 -26.02 10.86 4.54
C ASP A 303 -25.32 9.53 4.20
N THR A 304 -24.00 9.52 4.03
CA THR A 304 -23.26 8.28 3.72
C THR A 304 -23.00 7.43 4.95
N LEU A 305 -22.59 8.01 6.08
CA LEU A 305 -22.41 7.25 7.33
C LEU A 305 -23.75 6.83 7.95
N SER A 306 -24.82 7.58 7.70
CA SER A 306 -26.20 7.18 8.05
C SER A 306 -26.67 5.96 7.26
N GLY A 307 -26.11 5.70 6.08
CA GLY A 307 -26.39 4.50 5.30
C GLY A 307 -25.62 3.25 5.74
N LEU A 308 -24.53 3.42 6.48
CA LEU A 308 -23.72 2.32 7.00
C LEU A 308 -24.28 1.82 8.33
N THR A 309 -24.37 0.49 8.46
CA THR A 309 -24.81 -0.16 9.70
C THR A 309 -23.65 -0.79 10.46
N HIS A 310 -22.70 -1.38 9.72
CA HIS A 310 -21.57 -2.09 10.29
C HIS A 310 -20.31 -1.73 9.50
N VAL A 311 -19.22 -1.43 10.20
CA VAL A 311 -17.88 -1.29 9.64
C VAL A 311 -16.99 -2.33 10.28
N ILE A 312 -16.31 -3.10 9.45
CA ILE A 312 -15.33 -4.11 9.85
C ILE A 312 -13.97 -3.60 9.41
N VAL A 313 -13.05 -3.43 10.35
CA VAL A 313 -11.63 -3.14 10.06
C VAL A 313 -10.86 -4.44 10.26
N ASP A 314 -10.48 -5.06 9.15
CA ASP A 314 -9.74 -6.32 9.17
C ASP A 314 -8.22 -6.10 9.22
N GLU A 315 -7.51 -7.10 9.70
CA GLU A 315 -6.04 -7.14 9.79
C GLU A 315 -5.43 -5.93 10.51
N ILE A 316 -6.06 -5.48 11.60
CA ILE A 316 -5.56 -4.33 12.40
C ILE A 316 -4.16 -4.57 12.98
N HIS A 317 -3.76 -5.83 13.07
CA HIS A 317 -2.46 -6.26 13.56
C HIS A 317 -1.31 -5.93 12.58
N GLU A 318 -1.59 -5.66 11.30
CA GLU A 318 -0.56 -5.18 10.35
C GLU A 318 -0.10 -3.73 10.67
N ARG A 319 -0.85 -2.99 11.51
CA ARG A 319 -0.53 -1.61 11.93
C ARG A 319 -0.26 -0.65 10.75
N ASP A 320 -0.95 -0.87 9.63
CA ASP A 320 -0.88 0.01 8.46
C ASP A 320 -1.30 1.45 8.81
N ARG A 321 -0.58 2.44 8.27
CA ARG A 321 -0.81 3.86 8.57
C ARG A 321 -2.26 4.28 8.34
N PHE A 322 -2.89 3.79 7.25
CA PHE A 322 -4.26 4.16 6.93
C PHE A 322 -5.25 3.52 7.90
N SER A 323 -4.97 2.30 8.35
CA SER A 323 -5.75 1.62 9.40
C SER A 323 -5.76 2.44 10.69
N ASP A 324 -4.59 2.85 11.18
CA ASP A 324 -4.47 3.62 12.42
C ASP A 324 -5.19 4.98 12.35
N PHE A 325 -5.08 5.71 11.23
CA PHE A 325 -5.84 6.94 11.03
C PHE A 325 -7.35 6.68 10.99
N MET A 326 -7.80 5.62 10.32
CA MET A 326 -9.22 5.24 10.31
C MET A 326 -9.73 4.94 11.72
N LEU A 327 -9.00 4.15 12.52
CA LEU A 327 -9.39 3.83 13.89
C LEU A 327 -9.50 5.08 14.76
N THR A 328 -8.59 6.03 14.60
CA THR A 328 -8.65 7.33 15.28
C THR A 328 -9.89 8.13 14.89
N ILE A 329 -10.20 8.19 13.59
CA ILE A 329 -11.43 8.85 13.11
C ILE A 329 -12.67 8.16 13.66
N PHE A 330 -12.72 6.83 13.66
CA PHE A 330 -13.88 6.09 14.16
C PHE A 330 -14.08 6.28 15.66
N ARG A 331 -13.02 6.23 16.48
CA ARG A 331 -13.10 6.51 17.92
C ARG A 331 -13.79 7.84 18.20
N ASP A 332 -13.40 8.90 17.49
CA ASP A 332 -13.97 10.23 17.66
C ASP A 332 -15.38 10.37 17.04
N LEU A 333 -15.73 9.52 16.06
CA LEU A 333 -16.98 9.58 15.31
C LEU A 333 -18.12 8.75 15.94
N LEU A 334 -17.82 7.61 16.54
CA LEU A 334 -18.80 6.66 17.07
C LEU A 334 -19.83 7.28 18.05
N PRO A 335 -19.46 8.21 18.96
CA PRO A 335 -20.44 8.85 19.84
C PRO A 335 -21.54 9.62 19.10
N ALA A 336 -21.25 10.13 17.91
CA ALA A 336 -22.21 10.86 17.08
C ALA A 336 -23.08 9.94 16.19
N TYR A 337 -22.74 8.65 16.09
CA TYR A 337 -23.41 7.67 15.23
C TYR A 337 -23.73 6.38 16.03
N PRO A 338 -24.66 6.42 17.00
CA PRO A 338 -24.95 5.30 17.89
C PRO A 338 -25.52 4.06 17.17
N HIS A 339 -26.07 4.23 15.96
CA HIS A 339 -26.55 3.12 15.14
C HIS A 339 -25.42 2.33 14.46
N LEU A 340 -24.22 2.92 14.36
CA LEU A 340 -23.08 2.32 13.67
C LEU A 340 -22.34 1.36 14.61
N ARG A 341 -22.14 0.12 14.16
CA ARG A 341 -21.34 -0.89 14.85
C ARG A 341 -19.96 -1.00 14.21
N LEU A 342 -18.91 -0.98 15.05
CA LEU A 342 -17.52 -1.15 14.63
C LEU A 342 -17.01 -2.52 15.07
N ILE A 343 -16.48 -3.29 14.13
CA ILE A 343 -15.89 -4.59 14.37
C ILE A 343 -14.42 -4.51 14.01
N LEU A 344 -13.57 -4.88 14.95
CA LEU A 344 -12.13 -4.93 14.78
C LEU A 344 -11.71 -6.39 14.67
N MET A 345 -10.94 -6.78 13.67
CA MET A 345 -10.45 -8.15 13.52
C MET A 345 -8.93 -8.18 13.55
N SER A 346 -8.38 -9.09 14.37
CA SER A 346 -6.93 -9.24 14.58
C SER A 346 -6.52 -10.71 14.56
N ALA A 347 -5.34 -11.00 14.02
CA ALA A 347 -4.73 -12.33 14.07
C ALA A 347 -3.88 -12.59 15.33
N THR A 348 -3.45 -11.54 16.01
CA THR A 348 -2.40 -11.59 17.04
C THR A 348 -2.92 -11.28 18.46
N ILE A 349 -2.06 -11.53 19.45
CA ILE A 349 -2.31 -11.43 20.91
C ILE A 349 -2.51 -9.98 21.40
N ASP A 350 -2.15 -8.96 20.62
CA ASP A 350 -2.25 -7.54 21.01
C ASP A 350 -3.69 -6.98 21.07
N ALA A 351 -4.68 -7.86 21.26
CA ALA A 351 -6.09 -7.52 21.33
C ALA A 351 -6.39 -6.54 22.49
N ASP A 352 -5.73 -6.70 23.64
CA ASP A 352 -5.96 -5.87 24.82
C ASP A 352 -5.66 -4.39 24.57
N ARG A 353 -4.61 -4.08 23.81
CA ARG A 353 -4.24 -2.71 23.47
C ARG A 353 -5.33 -2.02 22.64
N PHE A 354 -5.91 -2.73 21.67
CA PHE A 354 -7.01 -2.21 20.87
C PHE A 354 -8.31 -2.09 21.68
N SER A 355 -8.58 -3.06 22.56
CA SER A 355 -9.73 -3.00 23.47
C SER A 355 -9.66 -1.76 24.37
N GLN A 356 -8.52 -1.53 25.03
CA GLN A 356 -8.29 -0.36 25.87
C GLN A 356 -8.43 0.96 25.10
N TYR A 357 -7.91 1.01 23.87
CA TYR A 357 -8.03 2.20 23.02
C TYR A 357 -9.49 2.59 22.71
N PHE A 358 -10.39 1.60 22.62
CA PHE A 358 -11.83 1.81 22.44
C PHE A 358 -12.62 1.72 23.76
N GLY A 359 -11.98 2.01 24.90
CA GLY A 359 -12.65 2.12 26.20
C GLY A 359 -12.97 0.79 26.87
N GLY A 360 -12.19 -0.27 26.59
CA GLY A 360 -12.39 -1.60 27.15
C GLY A 360 -13.47 -2.40 26.43
N CYS A 361 -13.55 -2.30 25.10
CA CYS A 361 -14.56 -3.02 24.32
C CYS A 361 -14.40 -4.55 24.43
N PRO A 362 -15.50 -5.33 24.36
CA PRO A 362 -15.43 -6.78 24.52
C PRO A 362 -14.57 -7.45 23.44
N VAL A 363 -13.79 -8.44 23.88
CA VAL A 363 -12.89 -9.23 23.04
C VAL A 363 -13.42 -10.65 22.91
N ILE A 364 -13.68 -11.09 21.68
CA ILE A 364 -14.04 -12.47 21.35
C ILE A 364 -12.78 -13.17 20.86
N GLN A 365 -12.30 -14.16 21.61
CA GLN A 365 -11.11 -14.91 21.25
C GLN A 365 -11.47 -16.26 20.63
N VAL A 366 -11.17 -16.40 19.34
CA VAL A 366 -11.43 -17.59 18.54
C VAL A 366 -10.15 -18.42 18.48
N PRO A 367 -10.17 -19.69 18.93
CA PRO A 367 -9.02 -20.56 18.83
C PRO A 367 -8.64 -20.81 17.38
N GLY A 368 -7.34 -20.94 17.11
CA GLY A 368 -6.83 -21.35 15.80
C GLY A 368 -6.70 -22.87 15.71
N PHE A 369 -6.96 -23.41 14.53
CA PHE A 369 -6.44 -24.72 14.14
C PHE A 369 -5.33 -24.48 13.13
N THR A 370 -4.08 -24.55 13.58
CA THR A 370 -2.94 -24.71 12.66
C THR A 370 -2.71 -26.19 12.47
N HIS A 371 -2.53 -26.62 11.22
CA HIS A 371 -1.89 -27.90 10.98
C HIS A 371 -0.46 -27.86 11.56
N PRO A 372 0.09 -28.97 12.06
CA PRO A 372 1.45 -28.98 12.57
C PRO A 372 2.41 -28.60 11.44
N VAL A 373 3.00 -27.41 11.53
CA VAL A 373 4.04 -26.93 10.62
C VAL A 373 5.37 -27.15 11.32
N LYS A 374 6.26 -27.95 10.71
CA LYS A 374 7.63 -28.08 11.20
C LYS A 374 8.43 -26.84 10.79
N SER A 375 9.04 -26.19 11.77
CA SER A 375 9.99 -25.12 11.54
C SER A 375 11.36 -25.73 11.29
N PHE A 376 12.03 -25.29 10.24
CA PHE A 376 13.43 -25.59 9.97
C PHE A 376 14.21 -24.30 10.07
N TYR A 377 15.26 -24.30 10.88
CA TYR A 377 16.23 -23.22 10.97
C TYR A 377 17.34 -23.43 9.95
N LEU A 378 18.23 -22.45 9.82
CA LEU A 378 19.27 -22.49 8.79
C LEU A 378 20.12 -23.76 8.91
N GLU A 379 20.47 -24.13 10.13
CA GLU A 379 21.20 -25.35 10.48
C GLU A 379 20.47 -26.63 10.04
N ASP A 380 19.15 -26.71 10.25
CA ASP A 380 18.36 -27.88 9.84
C ASP A 380 18.33 -27.98 8.31
N VAL A 381 18.14 -26.85 7.63
CA VAL A 381 18.13 -26.79 6.16
C VAL A 381 19.49 -27.17 5.60
N LEU A 382 20.59 -26.65 6.15
CA LEU A 382 21.95 -27.00 5.75
C LEU A 382 22.25 -28.48 6.00
N SER A 383 21.78 -29.05 7.11
CA SER A 383 21.91 -30.48 7.38
C SER A 383 21.16 -31.32 6.34
N ILE A 384 19.92 -30.95 6.00
CA ILE A 384 19.10 -31.64 4.99
C ILE A 384 19.75 -31.56 3.59
N LEU A 385 20.31 -30.39 3.25
CA LEU A 385 21.00 -30.14 1.98
C LEU A 385 22.43 -30.70 1.93
N LYS A 386 23.01 -31.13 3.05
CA LYS A 386 24.30 -31.83 3.10
C LYS A 386 24.12 -33.36 3.16
N SER A 387 23.03 -33.86 3.75
CA SER A 387 22.78 -35.29 3.97
C SER A 387 22.24 -36.07 2.76
N GLY A 388 22.12 -35.45 1.58
CA GLY A 388 21.72 -36.13 0.35
C GLY A 388 22.92 -36.39 -0.54
N ASP A 389 23.18 -37.66 -0.86
CA ASP A 389 24.08 -38.11 -1.94
C ASP A 389 23.70 -37.53 -3.33
N ASP A 390 22.57 -36.83 -3.45
CA ASP A 390 22.08 -36.18 -4.67
C ASP A 390 21.82 -34.66 -4.48
N ASN A 391 22.61 -33.95 -3.67
CA ASN A 391 22.55 -32.49 -3.63
C ASN A 391 23.41 -31.89 -4.74
N HIS A 392 22.76 -31.36 -5.78
CA HIS A 392 23.38 -30.59 -6.87
C HIS A 392 24.08 -29.29 -6.39
N LEU A 393 23.98 -28.97 -5.10
CA LEU A 393 24.61 -27.81 -4.44
C LEU A 393 25.87 -28.19 -3.65
N ASN A 394 26.24 -29.47 -3.60
CA ASN A 394 27.46 -29.90 -2.94
C ASN A 394 28.66 -29.64 -3.86
N LEU A 395 29.24 -28.43 -3.77
CA LEU A 395 30.43 -28.05 -4.54
C LEU A 395 31.60 -29.01 -4.31
N ALA A 396 31.64 -29.70 -3.16
CA ALA A 396 32.67 -30.68 -2.83
C ALA A 396 32.55 -32.00 -3.62
N HIS A 397 31.37 -32.36 -4.15
CA HIS A 397 31.20 -33.57 -4.97
C HIS A 397 31.64 -33.39 -6.42
N ILE A 398 31.83 -32.15 -6.88
CA ILE A 398 32.40 -31.87 -8.20
C ILE A 398 33.89 -32.23 -8.22
N ASN A 399 34.58 -32.12 -7.08
CA ASN A 399 36.01 -32.46 -6.99
C ASN A 399 36.28 -33.94 -6.72
N SER A 400 35.27 -34.75 -6.34
CA SER A 400 35.47 -36.16 -5.96
C SER A 400 34.81 -37.20 -6.87
N VAL A 401 33.93 -36.81 -7.80
CA VAL A 401 33.41 -37.72 -8.84
C VAL A 401 34.24 -37.58 -10.12
N GLY A 402 35.51 -37.97 -10.02
CA GLY A 402 36.30 -38.44 -11.16
C GLY A 402 35.79 -39.79 -11.66
N ARG A 403 34.57 -39.83 -12.20
CA ARG A 403 34.09 -40.92 -13.07
C ARG A 403 33.55 -40.34 -14.36
N ASP A 404 34.48 -40.11 -15.29
CA ASP A 404 34.33 -40.19 -16.74
C ASP A 404 32.94 -39.86 -17.31
N ILE A 405 32.54 -38.59 -17.25
CA ILE A 405 31.79 -38.01 -18.37
C ILE A 405 32.85 -37.57 -19.38
N HIS A 406 33.34 -38.53 -20.17
CA HIS A 406 34.30 -38.23 -21.22
C HIS A 406 33.62 -37.27 -22.21
N LEU A 407 34.12 -36.03 -22.30
CA LEU A 407 33.70 -35.11 -23.36
C LEU A 407 33.92 -35.84 -24.69
N THR A 408 32.89 -35.87 -25.54
CA THR A 408 32.99 -36.46 -26.89
C THR A 408 34.11 -35.76 -27.65
N GLU A 409 34.84 -36.51 -28.48
CA GLU A 409 35.97 -35.96 -29.24
C GLU A 409 35.53 -34.76 -30.11
N ASP A 410 34.32 -34.81 -30.66
CA ASP A 410 33.71 -33.70 -31.39
C ASP A 410 33.51 -32.43 -30.54
N TYR A 411 33.21 -32.60 -29.24
CA TYR A 411 33.04 -31.47 -28.32
C TYR A 411 34.38 -30.86 -27.92
N LYS A 412 35.43 -31.68 -27.76
CA LYS A 412 36.79 -31.18 -27.51
C LYS A 412 37.30 -30.38 -28.70
N ASN A 413 37.12 -30.90 -29.92
CA ASN A 413 37.49 -30.19 -31.14
C ASN A 413 36.74 -28.85 -31.29
N ALA A 414 35.43 -28.83 -30.97
CA ALA A 414 34.63 -27.60 -31.00
C ALA A 414 35.06 -26.58 -29.92
N MET A 415 35.42 -27.05 -28.72
CA MET A 415 35.95 -26.19 -27.65
C MET A 415 37.32 -25.62 -28.03
N ASP A 416 38.18 -26.42 -28.66
CA ASP A 416 39.49 -25.96 -29.11
C ASP A 416 39.37 -24.88 -30.19
N GLU A 417 38.54 -25.11 -31.21
CA GLU A 417 38.26 -24.13 -32.27
C GLU A 417 37.66 -22.83 -31.70
N ALA A 418 36.73 -22.93 -30.75
CA ALA A 418 36.10 -21.77 -30.11
C ALA A 418 37.09 -20.96 -29.25
N ILE A 419 38.04 -21.61 -28.58
CA ILE A 419 39.12 -20.94 -27.82
C ILE A 419 40.08 -20.23 -28.79
N ASP A 420 40.47 -20.89 -29.88
CA ASP A 420 41.36 -20.31 -30.89
C ASP A 420 40.72 -19.09 -31.58
N LEU A 421 39.43 -19.17 -31.94
CA LEU A 421 38.65 -18.05 -32.47
C LEU A 421 38.57 -16.88 -31.48
N SER A 422 38.36 -17.17 -30.19
CA SER A 422 38.29 -16.16 -29.13
C SER A 422 39.64 -15.46 -28.91
N LEU A 423 40.76 -16.18 -29.06
CA LEU A 423 42.10 -15.62 -28.90
C LEU A 423 42.54 -14.79 -30.11
N THR A 424 42.26 -15.28 -31.32
CA THR A 424 42.77 -14.70 -32.58
C THR A 424 41.86 -13.62 -33.18
N SER A 425 40.54 -13.78 -33.06
CA SER A 425 39.55 -12.95 -33.76
C SER A 425 38.56 -12.23 -32.84
N ASP A 426 38.69 -12.37 -31.52
CA ASP A 426 37.75 -11.82 -30.53
C ASP A 426 36.28 -12.27 -30.74
N GLU A 427 36.08 -13.44 -31.35
CA GLU A 427 34.76 -14.04 -31.54
C GLU A 427 34.44 -15.02 -30.39
N PHE A 428 33.56 -14.60 -29.48
CA PHE A 428 33.27 -15.32 -28.24
C PHE A 428 31.96 -16.13 -28.26
N ASP A 429 31.08 -15.87 -29.23
CA ASP A 429 29.75 -16.47 -29.30
C ASP A 429 29.78 -18.01 -29.36
N PRO A 430 30.68 -18.65 -30.16
CA PRO A 430 30.79 -20.11 -30.18
C PRO A 430 31.20 -20.68 -28.81
N LEU A 431 32.11 -20.01 -28.11
CA LEU A 431 32.60 -20.43 -26.80
C LEU A 431 31.50 -20.29 -25.73
N LEU A 432 30.75 -19.19 -25.76
CA LEU A 432 29.64 -18.96 -24.82
C LEU A 432 28.47 -19.91 -25.06
N GLU A 433 28.17 -20.26 -26.31
CA GLU A 433 27.12 -21.24 -26.64
C GLU A 433 27.48 -22.63 -26.09
N LEU A 434 28.74 -23.06 -26.26
CA LEU A 434 29.21 -24.35 -25.75
C LEU A 434 29.20 -24.40 -24.22
N LEU A 435 29.61 -23.34 -23.53
CA LEU A 435 29.58 -23.22 -22.07
C LEU A 435 28.15 -23.13 -21.51
N SER A 436 27.25 -22.45 -22.22
CA SER A 436 25.84 -22.32 -21.81
C SER A 436 25.05 -23.61 -22.03
N SER A 437 25.41 -24.41 -23.04
CA SER A 437 24.74 -25.68 -23.36
C SER A 437 24.97 -26.77 -22.32
N LYS A 438 26.15 -26.76 -21.66
CA LYS A 438 26.52 -27.70 -20.59
C LYS A 438 27.06 -26.91 -19.41
N GLN A 439 26.18 -26.44 -18.54
CA GLN A 439 26.49 -25.80 -17.25
C GLN A 439 27.09 -26.81 -16.25
N THR A 440 28.24 -27.37 -16.62
CA THR A 440 28.97 -28.37 -15.85
C THR A 440 30.38 -27.86 -15.58
N PRO A 441 30.93 -28.13 -14.38
CA PRO A 441 32.30 -27.74 -14.03
C PRO A 441 33.35 -28.31 -14.99
N ILE A 442 33.09 -29.50 -15.54
CA ILE A 442 33.97 -30.16 -16.53
C ILE A 442 34.11 -29.33 -17.81
N ALA A 443 33.01 -28.75 -18.30
CA ALA A 443 33.05 -27.90 -19.48
C ALA A 443 33.68 -26.52 -19.17
N CYS A 444 33.43 -25.97 -17.99
CA CYS A 444 33.99 -24.69 -17.55
C CYS A 444 35.51 -24.74 -17.30
N ASN A 445 36.01 -25.91 -16.88
CA ASN A 445 37.42 -26.17 -16.56
C ASN A 445 38.18 -26.88 -17.70
N TYR A 446 37.58 -26.96 -18.90
CA TYR A 446 38.27 -27.51 -20.06
C TYR A 446 39.50 -26.66 -20.41
N GLN A 447 40.61 -27.34 -20.68
CA GLN A 447 41.86 -26.73 -21.12
C GLN A 447 42.12 -27.10 -22.57
N HIS A 448 42.43 -26.10 -23.39
CA HIS A 448 42.75 -26.27 -24.81
C HIS A 448 43.81 -27.36 -25.02
N SER A 449 43.57 -28.30 -25.94
CA SER A 449 44.39 -29.52 -26.07
C SER A 449 45.87 -29.26 -26.32
N VAL A 450 46.20 -28.13 -26.96
CA VAL A 450 47.59 -27.78 -27.32
C VAL A 450 48.21 -26.75 -26.36
N THR A 451 47.44 -25.75 -25.94
CA THR A 451 47.97 -24.58 -25.22
C THR A 451 47.71 -24.65 -23.71
N GLY A 452 46.80 -25.52 -23.26
CA GLY A 452 46.39 -25.62 -21.86
C GLY A 452 45.56 -24.43 -21.38
N VAL A 453 45.20 -23.50 -22.25
CA VAL A 453 44.43 -22.29 -21.91
C VAL A 453 42.98 -22.66 -21.61
N SER A 454 42.44 -22.18 -20.49
CA SER A 454 41.03 -22.35 -20.13
C SER A 454 40.17 -21.17 -20.58
N SER A 455 38.86 -21.37 -20.71
CA SER A 455 37.91 -20.30 -21.05
C SER A 455 37.98 -19.13 -20.05
N LEU A 456 38.26 -19.41 -18.78
CA LEU A 456 38.45 -18.40 -17.75
C LEU A 456 39.68 -17.50 -18.04
N MET A 457 40.79 -18.07 -18.52
CA MET A 457 41.98 -17.32 -18.91
C MET A 457 41.73 -16.43 -20.14
N VAL A 458 40.98 -16.95 -21.13
CA VAL A 458 40.60 -16.21 -22.34
C VAL A 458 39.77 -14.97 -21.97
N PHE A 459 38.69 -15.15 -21.20
CA PHE A 459 37.83 -14.03 -20.80
C PHE A 459 38.53 -13.06 -19.85
N ALA A 460 39.44 -13.56 -19.01
CA ALA A 460 40.23 -12.71 -18.12
C ALA A 460 41.21 -11.82 -18.88
N GLY A 461 41.93 -12.38 -19.86
CA GLY A 461 42.81 -11.61 -20.74
C GLY A 461 42.06 -10.58 -21.59
N LYS A 462 40.85 -10.92 -22.07
CA LYS A 462 40.03 -10.03 -22.91
C LYS A 462 39.20 -9.00 -22.12
N GLY A 463 39.28 -8.98 -20.79
CA GLY A 463 38.60 -7.98 -19.96
C GLY A 463 37.09 -8.19 -19.79
N ARG A 464 36.58 -9.39 -20.10
CA ARG A 464 35.15 -9.73 -20.11
C ARG A 464 34.66 -10.08 -18.69
N LEU A 465 34.55 -9.07 -17.83
CA LEU A 465 34.21 -9.24 -16.40
C LEU A 465 32.90 -9.99 -16.16
N GLY A 466 31.86 -9.75 -16.98
CA GLY A 466 30.56 -10.42 -16.84
C GLY A 466 30.67 -11.94 -17.05
N ASP A 467 31.45 -12.36 -18.05
CA ASP A 467 31.64 -13.78 -18.38
C ASP A 467 32.60 -14.46 -17.39
N VAL A 468 33.58 -13.73 -16.87
CA VAL A 468 34.42 -14.19 -15.75
C VAL A 468 33.56 -14.49 -14.52
N CYS A 469 32.70 -13.56 -14.12
CA CYS A 469 31.79 -13.77 -12.99
C CYS A 469 30.80 -14.92 -13.23
N MET A 470 30.33 -15.10 -14.47
CA MET A 470 29.48 -16.22 -14.86
C MET A 470 30.21 -17.55 -14.67
N LEU A 471 31.43 -17.68 -15.19
CA LEU A 471 32.24 -18.89 -15.07
C LEU A 471 32.60 -19.22 -13.61
N LEU A 472 32.95 -18.22 -12.80
CA LEU A 472 33.15 -18.42 -11.36
C LEU A 472 31.88 -18.94 -10.67
N SER A 473 30.71 -18.44 -11.07
CA SER A 473 29.42 -18.92 -10.53
C SER A 473 29.10 -20.37 -10.95
N PHE A 474 29.72 -20.87 -12.03
CA PHE A 474 29.61 -22.25 -12.50
C PHE A 474 30.72 -23.18 -11.98
N GLY A 475 31.58 -22.69 -11.08
CA GLY A 475 32.64 -23.49 -10.46
C GLY A 475 33.93 -23.57 -11.30
N ALA A 476 34.27 -22.50 -12.03
CA ALA A 476 35.54 -22.42 -12.74
C ALA A 476 36.74 -22.37 -11.77
N ASP A 477 37.70 -23.26 -11.98
CA ASP A 477 38.89 -23.43 -11.13
C ASP A 477 39.94 -22.37 -11.45
N CYS A 478 40.22 -21.53 -10.47
CA CYS A 478 41.20 -20.45 -10.56
C CYS A 478 42.65 -20.94 -10.43
N SER A 479 42.87 -22.20 -10.03
CA SER A 479 44.19 -22.80 -9.83
C SER A 479 44.82 -23.37 -11.12
N LEU A 480 44.03 -23.51 -12.19
CA LEU A 480 44.52 -24.02 -13.47
C LEU A 480 45.59 -23.08 -14.06
N CYS A 481 46.60 -23.69 -14.69
CA CYS A 481 47.67 -23.00 -15.42
C CYS A 481 47.73 -23.50 -16.86
N ALA A 482 48.01 -22.61 -17.80
CA ALA A 482 48.28 -22.98 -19.18
C ALA A 482 49.61 -23.73 -19.29
N ASN A 483 49.88 -24.36 -20.44
CA ASN A 483 51.09 -25.17 -20.65
C ASN A 483 52.39 -24.35 -20.56
N ASP A 484 52.32 -23.03 -20.73
CA ASP A 484 53.42 -22.08 -20.53
C ASP A 484 53.59 -21.63 -19.06
N GLY A 485 52.80 -22.20 -18.13
CA GLY A 485 52.81 -21.89 -16.70
C GLY A 485 52.04 -20.64 -16.30
N THR A 486 51.33 -20.00 -17.23
CA THR A 486 50.63 -18.75 -16.95
C THR A 486 49.29 -18.99 -16.26
N THR A 487 49.02 -18.19 -15.22
CA THR A 487 47.78 -18.25 -14.45
C THR A 487 46.74 -17.27 -14.98
N VAL A 488 45.48 -17.42 -14.59
CA VAL A 488 44.41 -16.47 -14.95
C VAL A 488 44.74 -15.01 -14.53
N LEU A 489 45.47 -14.85 -13.43
CA LEU A 489 45.92 -13.53 -12.96
C LEU A 489 47.00 -12.95 -13.88
N ASP A 490 47.89 -13.78 -14.41
CA ASP A 490 48.93 -13.36 -15.36
C ASP A 490 48.31 -12.93 -16.69
N TRP A 491 47.25 -13.60 -17.15
CA TRP A 491 46.49 -13.20 -18.35
C TRP A 491 45.81 -11.85 -18.17
N ALA A 492 45.16 -11.62 -17.02
CA ALA A 492 44.56 -10.32 -16.72
C ALA A 492 45.61 -9.19 -16.60
N LEU A 493 46.79 -9.47 -16.03
CA LEU A 493 47.88 -8.50 -15.92
C LEU A 493 48.56 -8.22 -17.25
N ARG A 494 48.80 -9.24 -18.08
CA ARG A 494 49.45 -9.15 -19.39
C ARG A 494 48.70 -8.21 -20.33
N GLU A 495 47.37 -8.29 -20.32
CA GLU A 495 46.48 -7.48 -21.16
C GLU A 495 45.96 -6.21 -20.42
N ASN A 496 46.54 -5.88 -19.26
CA ASN A 496 46.24 -4.67 -18.46
C ASN A 496 44.77 -4.55 -17.99
N GLN A 497 44.13 -5.67 -17.66
CA GLN A 497 42.74 -5.76 -17.20
C GLN A 497 42.61 -5.71 -15.67
N LEU A 498 42.88 -4.54 -15.09
CA LEU A 498 42.94 -4.32 -13.62
C LEU A 498 41.64 -4.68 -12.87
N GLN A 499 40.47 -4.41 -13.46
CA GLN A 499 39.17 -4.68 -12.82
C GLN A 499 38.90 -6.18 -12.66
N VAL A 500 39.27 -6.97 -13.66
CA VAL A 500 39.15 -8.42 -13.64
C VAL A 500 40.14 -9.00 -12.64
N TYR A 501 41.40 -8.52 -12.66
CA TYR A 501 42.43 -8.92 -11.71
C TYR A 501 42.00 -8.74 -10.25
N GLU A 502 41.48 -7.57 -9.88
CA GLU A 502 41.02 -7.32 -8.51
C GLU A 502 39.84 -8.19 -8.09
N THR A 503 38.91 -8.44 -9.02
CA THR A 503 37.74 -9.29 -8.76
C THR A 503 38.14 -10.74 -8.54
N MET A 504 39.04 -11.25 -9.38
CA MET A 504 39.61 -12.60 -9.26
C MET A 504 40.41 -12.78 -7.98
N LYS A 505 41.27 -11.80 -7.64
CA LYS A 505 42.05 -11.84 -6.40
C LYS A 505 41.16 -11.90 -5.16
N LYS A 506 40.09 -11.09 -5.12
CA LYS A 506 39.09 -11.12 -4.04
C LYS A 506 38.33 -12.45 -3.97
N HIS A 507 38.10 -13.12 -5.10
CA HIS A 507 37.43 -14.42 -5.14
C HIS A 507 38.32 -15.52 -4.56
N ILE A 508 39.59 -15.58 -4.98
CA ILE A 508 40.60 -16.51 -4.46
C ILE A 508 40.82 -16.31 -2.95
N GLU A 509 40.86 -15.06 -2.48
CA GLU A 509 40.96 -14.74 -1.04
C GLU A 509 39.69 -15.17 -0.26
N LYS A 510 38.49 -15.09 -0.87
CA LYS A 510 37.24 -15.53 -0.24
C LYS A 510 37.13 -17.06 -0.13
N ASP A 511 37.54 -17.81 -1.13
CA ASP A 511 37.51 -19.28 -1.10
C ASP A 511 38.38 -19.84 0.04
N SER A 512 39.50 -19.17 0.34
CA SER A 512 40.32 -19.52 1.52
C SER A 512 39.61 -19.27 2.86
N SER A 513 38.66 -18.33 2.92
CA SER A 513 37.85 -18.04 4.13
C SER A 513 36.63 -18.95 4.27
N TYR A 514 36.05 -19.43 3.17
CA TYR A 514 34.94 -20.38 3.17
C TYR A 514 35.34 -21.72 3.79
N SER A 515 36.56 -22.20 3.52
CA SER A 515 37.13 -23.40 4.18
C SER A 515 37.09 -23.31 5.72
N SER A 516 37.40 -22.14 6.29
CA SER A 516 37.39 -21.95 7.74
C SER A 516 35.98 -21.81 8.32
N GLN A 517 35.01 -21.32 7.53
CA GLN A 517 33.60 -21.22 7.94
C GLN A 517 32.87 -22.56 7.82
N GLU A 518 33.20 -23.38 6.82
CA GLU A 518 32.72 -24.75 6.68
C GLU A 518 33.18 -25.62 7.85
N GLU A 519 34.45 -25.52 8.27
CA GLU A 519 34.95 -26.22 9.47
C GLU A 519 34.21 -25.82 10.75
N LEU A 520 33.82 -24.55 10.89
CA LEU A 520 33.04 -24.07 12.05
C LEU A 520 31.60 -24.59 12.01
N VAL A 521 30.98 -24.63 10.83
CA VAL A 521 29.64 -25.18 10.62
C VAL A 521 29.63 -26.69 10.88
N ASP A 522 30.61 -27.43 10.38
CA ASP A 522 30.72 -28.87 10.57
C ASP A 522 31.00 -29.22 12.05
N LYS A 523 31.82 -28.43 12.74
CA LYS A 523 32.07 -28.58 14.18
C LYS A 523 30.83 -28.28 15.03
N TYR A 524 30.00 -27.32 14.62
CA TYR A 524 28.74 -27.00 15.28
C TYR A 524 27.67 -28.09 15.02
N LEU A 525 27.57 -28.59 13.78
CA LEU A 525 26.66 -29.68 13.42
C LEU A 525 27.00 -30.99 14.14
N ALA A 526 28.29 -31.32 14.29
CA ALA A 526 28.75 -32.47 15.08
C ALA A 526 28.40 -32.38 16.59
N THR A 527 28.09 -31.19 17.09
CA THR A 527 27.70 -30.97 18.49
C THR A 527 26.19 -31.17 18.71
N ILE A 528 25.38 -31.05 17.64
CA ILE A 528 23.91 -31.04 17.73
C ILE A 528 23.30 -32.42 17.41
N ASN A 529 23.98 -33.27 16.63
CA ASN A 529 23.54 -34.64 16.33
C ASN A 529 24.64 -35.69 16.62
N PRO A 530 24.62 -36.35 17.79
CA PRO A 530 25.52 -37.46 18.07
C PRO A 530 25.08 -38.82 17.49
N GLU A 531 23.96 -38.90 16.75
CA GLU A 531 23.41 -40.15 16.19
C GLU A 531 23.27 -40.16 14.65
N LEU A 532 24.17 -39.48 13.93
CA LEU A 532 24.37 -39.71 12.48
C LEU A 532 25.68 -40.45 12.22
#